data_AF-A0AAV1PZ10-F1
#
_entry.id   AF-A0AAV1PZ10-F1
#
_cell.length_a   1.000
_cell.length_b   1.000
_cell.length_c   1.000
_cell.angle_alpha   90.00
_cell.angle_beta   90.00
_cell.angle_gamma   90.00
#
_symmetry.space_group_name_H-M   'P 1'
#
loop_
_entity.id
_entity.type
_entity.pdbx_description
1 polymer ?
#
loop_
_entity_poly.entity_id
_entity_poly.type
_entity_poly.pdbx_seq_one_letter_code
_entity_poly.pdbx_strand_id
1 'polypeptide(L)'
;MKRNAVPCTARGCKWPKSGRYVTVPYTISSQYSTNERNFIIRTLQSFHRSTCVRFQMRASRHRDYLRFFSGSGCWSYLGRQGGQQRVSLMRNGCLYTSTVQHEVLHALGFHHEQVRSDRDRYVNILTQNIQSGRASNFRKVRTNNLGTPYDFQSVMHYSKYAFSKNGQPTIVAKSNPNLNFGRATTLSANDIARVNKLYC
;
A
#
# COMPACT_ATOMS: atom_id res chain seq x y z
N MET A 1 -15.80 14.81 11.33
CA MET A 1 -15.91 13.42 10.83
C MET A 1 -14.64 13.05 10.05
N LYS A 2 -14.10 11.83 10.26
CA LYS A 2 -12.66 11.49 10.18
C LYS A 2 -12.42 10.15 9.38
N ARG A 3 -11.89 10.07 8.11
CA ARG A 3 -11.41 8.79 7.36
C ARG A 3 -10.00 8.66 6.59
N ASN A 4 -9.05 7.72 6.94
CA ASN A 4 -7.66 7.44 6.34
C ASN A 4 -7.61 6.32 5.34
N ALA A 5 -8.37 6.53 4.31
CA ALA A 5 -8.25 5.76 3.12
C ALA A 5 -8.64 6.72 1.99
N VAL A 6 -8.39 6.35 0.73
CA VAL A 6 -8.85 7.16 -0.41
C VAL A 6 -10.27 7.67 -0.13
N PRO A 7 -10.62 8.93 -0.41
CA PRO A 7 -11.95 9.45 -0.14
C PRO A 7 -13.09 8.57 -0.69
N CYS A 8 -12.84 7.80 -1.76
CA CYS A 8 -13.79 6.81 -2.27
C CYS A 8 -14.10 5.67 -1.29
N THR A 9 -13.24 5.34 -0.33
CA THR A 9 -13.55 4.31 0.70
C THR A 9 -14.67 4.77 1.61
N ALA A 10 -14.93 6.09 1.68
CA ALA A 10 -16.09 6.63 2.34
C ALA A 10 -17.38 6.50 1.51
N ARG A 11 -17.26 6.21 0.21
CA ARG A 11 -18.33 6.33 -0.80
C ARG A 11 -18.56 5.09 -1.69
N GLY A 12 -17.75 4.02 -1.59
CA GLY A 12 -18.01 2.76 -2.29
C GLY A 12 -16.81 1.90 -2.70
N CYS A 13 -15.57 2.41 -2.68
CA CYS A 13 -14.40 1.66 -3.16
C CYS A 13 -13.75 0.74 -2.10
N LYS A 14 -14.46 0.45 -1.00
CA LYS A 14 -14.04 -0.60 -0.06
C LYS A 14 -14.34 -1.98 -0.65
N TRP A 15 -13.53 -2.96 -0.28
CA TRP A 15 -13.92 -4.36 -0.44
C TRP A 15 -15.11 -4.69 0.47
N PRO A 16 -16.13 -5.42 -0.03
CA PRO A 16 -17.32 -5.71 0.75
C PRO A 16 -17.00 -6.62 1.94
N LYS A 17 -17.58 -6.29 3.09
CA LYS A 17 -17.54 -7.12 4.30
C LYS A 17 -18.73 -8.06 4.30
N SER A 18 -18.50 -9.34 4.60
CA SER A 18 -19.54 -10.33 4.81
C SER A 18 -19.33 -10.99 6.17
N GLY A 19 -20.29 -10.82 7.08
CA GLY A 19 -20.14 -11.22 8.48
C GLY A 19 -18.90 -10.59 9.12
N ARG A 20 -18.00 -11.43 9.66
CA ARG A 20 -16.78 -11.00 10.35
C ARG A 20 -15.60 -10.68 9.43
N TYR A 21 -15.67 -11.06 8.14
CA TYR A 21 -14.51 -11.02 7.26
C TYR A 21 -14.74 -10.15 6.02
N VAL A 22 -13.63 -9.65 5.48
CA VAL A 22 -13.58 -8.99 4.18
C VAL A 22 -12.84 -9.91 3.23
N THR A 23 -13.58 -10.58 2.34
CA THR A 23 -12.97 -11.48 1.36
C THR A 23 -12.49 -10.68 0.16
N VAL A 24 -11.20 -10.82 -0.17
CA VAL A 24 -10.58 -10.22 -1.36
C VAL A 24 -10.16 -11.36 -2.29
N PRO A 25 -10.96 -11.66 -3.33
CA PRO A 25 -10.63 -12.70 -4.28
C PRO A 25 -9.39 -12.33 -5.10
N TYR A 26 -8.57 -13.31 -5.47
CA TYR A 26 -7.41 -13.07 -6.30
C TYR A 26 -7.10 -14.21 -7.28
N THR A 27 -6.30 -13.87 -8.29
CA THR A 27 -5.67 -14.80 -9.24
C THR A 27 -4.20 -14.40 -9.44
N ILE A 28 -3.33 -15.38 -9.66
CA ILE A 28 -1.88 -15.16 -9.88
C ILE A 28 -1.49 -15.69 -11.25
N SER A 29 -0.63 -14.95 -11.95
CA SER A 29 -0.29 -15.23 -13.34
C SER A 29 0.50 -16.52 -13.49
N SER A 30 0.28 -17.24 -14.59
CA SER A 30 1.14 -18.35 -15.01
C SER A 30 2.55 -17.89 -15.40
N GLN A 31 2.77 -16.58 -15.57
CA GLN A 31 4.10 -16.00 -15.75
C GLN A 31 5.02 -16.21 -14.53
N TYR A 32 4.45 -16.43 -13.34
CA TYR A 32 5.20 -16.71 -12.14
C TYR A 32 5.49 -18.19 -12.00
N SER A 33 6.68 -18.54 -11.54
CA SER A 33 7.01 -19.92 -11.16
C SER A 33 6.17 -20.38 -9.96
N THR A 34 6.08 -21.69 -9.73
CA THR A 34 5.39 -22.25 -8.57
C THR A 34 5.90 -21.65 -7.25
N ASN A 35 7.22 -21.45 -7.13
CA ASN A 35 7.83 -20.87 -5.93
C ASN A 35 7.43 -19.41 -5.71
N GLU A 36 7.41 -18.61 -6.78
CA GLU A 36 6.98 -17.21 -6.75
C GLU A 36 5.48 -17.10 -6.42
N ARG A 37 4.64 -17.97 -6.98
CA ARG A 37 3.21 -18.05 -6.65
C ARG A 37 3.00 -18.38 -5.17
N ASN A 38 3.71 -19.39 -4.67
CA ASN A 38 3.65 -19.78 -3.26
C ASN A 38 4.13 -18.66 -2.32
N PHE A 39 5.15 -17.91 -2.72
CA PHE A 39 5.61 -16.73 -2.00
C PHE A 39 4.51 -15.65 -1.90
N ILE A 40 3.88 -15.29 -3.02
CA ILE A 40 2.78 -14.32 -3.03
C ILE A 40 1.64 -14.81 -2.14
N ILE A 41 1.24 -16.08 -2.25
CA ILE A 41 0.16 -16.68 -1.44
C ILE A 41 0.46 -16.57 0.06
N ARG A 42 1.67 -16.97 0.50
CA ARG A 42 2.07 -16.88 1.91
C ARG A 42 2.05 -15.43 2.41
N THR A 43 2.51 -14.48 1.60
CA THR A 43 2.48 -13.07 1.96
C THR A 43 1.04 -12.54 2.07
N LEU A 44 0.12 -12.93 1.18
CA LEU A 44 -1.30 -12.60 1.32
C LEU A 44 -1.90 -13.19 2.59
N GLN A 45 -1.55 -14.43 2.94
CA GLN A 45 -2.01 -15.09 4.16
C GLN A 45 -1.49 -14.41 5.45
N SER A 46 -0.39 -13.66 5.39
CA SER A 46 0.13 -12.92 6.55
C SER A 46 -0.89 -11.93 7.15
N PHE A 47 -1.76 -11.35 6.32
CA PHE A 47 -2.83 -10.46 6.77
C PHE A 47 -3.87 -11.16 7.65
N HIS A 48 -4.01 -12.48 7.55
CA HIS A 48 -5.09 -13.21 8.21
C HIS A 48 -4.92 -13.26 9.73
N ARG A 49 -3.67 -13.15 10.21
CA ARG A 49 -3.30 -13.24 11.63
C ARG A 49 -3.70 -12.01 12.44
N SER A 50 -3.72 -10.84 11.80
CA SER A 50 -3.84 -9.56 12.50
C SER A 50 -4.97 -8.68 11.97
N THR A 51 -5.70 -9.13 10.95
CA THR A 51 -6.84 -8.41 10.37
C THR A 51 -8.02 -9.32 10.05
N CYS A 52 -9.18 -8.74 9.73
CA CYS A 52 -10.34 -9.46 9.20
C CYS A 52 -10.29 -9.66 7.67
N VAL A 53 -9.23 -9.20 6.98
CA VAL A 53 -9.10 -9.38 5.53
C VAL A 53 -8.70 -10.82 5.22
N ARG A 54 -9.40 -11.45 4.26
CA ARG A 54 -9.18 -12.84 3.85
C ARG A 54 -8.99 -12.90 2.34
N PHE A 55 -7.75 -13.14 1.93
CA PHE A 55 -7.42 -13.42 0.53
C PHE A 55 -7.81 -14.84 0.18
N GLN A 56 -8.58 -15.02 -0.89
CA GLN A 56 -9.05 -16.32 -1.37
C GLN A 56 -8.83 -16.43 -2.88
N MET A 57 -8.51 -17.64 -3.36
CA MET A 57 -8.48 -17.87 -4.80
C MET A 57 -9.85 -17.56 -5.41
N ARG A 58 -9.84 -16.94 -6.58
CA ARG A 58 -11.06 -16.53 -7.27
C ARG A 58 -11.88 -17.75 -7.71
N ALA A 59 -13.18 -17.76 -7.38
CA ALA A 59 -14.20 -18.60 -7.98
C ALA A 59 -15.02 -17.80 -9.03
N SER A 60 -15.75 -18.49 -9.91
CA SER A 60 -16.54 -17.88 -11.00
C SER A 60 -17.54 -16.82 -10.52
N ARG A 61 -18.13 -17.01 -9.33
CA ARG A 61 -19.06 -16.05 -8.70
C ARG A 61 -18.43 -14.71 -8.31
N HIS A 62 -17.10 -14.64 -8.17
CA HIS A 62 -16.41 -13.41 -7.82
C HIS A 62 -16.26 -12.51 -9.05
N ARG A 63 -17.07 -11.44 -9.10
CA ARG A 63 -16.98 -10.40 -10.13
C ARG A 63 -15.77 -9.49 -9.93
N ASP A 64 -15.53 -9.07 -8.69
CA ASP A 64 -14.42 -8.20 -8.33
C ASP A 64 -13.26 -9.00 -7.75
N TYR A 65 -12.04 -8.80 -8.26
CA TYR A 65 -10.87 -9.55 -7.81
C TYR A 65 -9.54 -8.90 -8.22
N LEU A 66 -8.48 -9.26 -7.49
CA LEU A 66 -7.11 -8.87 -7.81
C LEU A 66 -6.48 -9.86 -8.82
N ARG A 67 -5.79 -9.32 -9.83
CA ARG A 67 -4.99 -10.08 -10.79
C ARG A 67 -3.52 -9.73 -10.61
N PHE A 68 -2.77 -10.58 -9.92
CA PHE A 68 -1.31 -10.43 -9.75
C PHE A 68 -0.58 -10.89 -11.00
N PHE A 69 0.18 -10.01 -11.63
CA PHE A 69 0.91 -10.29 -12.87
C PHE A 69 2.28 -9.59 -12.90
N SER A 70 3.21 -10.11 -13.70
CA SER A 70 4.54 -9.50 -13.82
C SER A 70 4.51 -8.42 -14.89
N GLY A 71 4.28 -7.17 -14.49
CA GLY A 71 4.40 -6.00 -15.34
C GLY A 71 5.70 -5.24 -15.13
N SER A 72 5.75 -4.00 -15.62
CA SER A 72 6.84 -3.07 -15.33
C SER A 72 6.63 -2.47 -13.93
N GLY A 73 7.62 -2.66 -13.06
CA GLY A 73 7.63 -2.17 -11.69
C GLY A 73 6.56 -2.79 -10.77
N CYS A 74 6.41 -2.17 -9.60
CA CYS A 74 5.47 -2.56 -8.56
C CYS A 74 4.40 -1.47 -8.46
N TRP A 75 3.12 -1.85 -8.64
CA TRP A 75 2.01 -0.90 -8.52
C TRP A 75 0.67 -1.61 -8.37
N SER A 76 -0.29 -0.86 -7.84
CA SER A 76 -1.66 -1.30 -7.62
C SER A 76 -2.61 -0.10 -7.69
N TYR A 77 -3.88 -0.38 -8.02
CA TYR A 77 -4.93 0.62 -7.90
C TYR A 77 -5.29 0.89 -6.44
N LEU A 78 -5.84 2.08 -6.16
CA LEU A 78 -6.26 2.45 -4.82
C LEU A 78 -7.71 2.02 -4.54
N GLY A 79 -7.89 1.02 -3.69
CA GLY A 79 -9.20 0.46 -3.34
C GLY A 79 -9.76 -0.48 -4.41
N ARG A 80 -10.99 -0.95 -4.17
CA ARG A 80 -11.75 -1.80 -5.10
C ARG A 80 -12.23 -0.97 -6.30
N GLN A 81 -11.85 -1.39 -7.51
CA GLN A 81 -12.19 -0.71 -8.77
C GLN A 81 -13.47 -1.24 -9.44
N GLY A 82 -13.89 -2.46 -9.09
CA GLY A 82 -14.92 -3.22 -9.82
C GLY A 82 -14.30 -4.07 -10.92
N GLY A 83 -14.82 -5.28 -11.12
CA GLY A 83 -14.29 -6.25 -12.07
C GLY A 83 -12.87 -6.73 -11.74
N GLN A 84 -12.13 -7.13 -12.77
CA GLN A 84 -10.71 -7.46 -12.64
C GLN A 84 -9.88 -6.19 -12.45
N GLN A 85 -9.15 -6.08 -11.34
CA GLN A 85 -8.13 -5.04 -11.17
C GLN A 85 -6.73 -5.65 -11.08
N ARG A 86 -5.77 -5.05 -11.78
CA ARG A 86 -4.40 -5.55 -11.88
C ARG A 86 -3.54 -5.07 -10.71
N VAL A 87 -2.64 -5.93 -10.27
CA VAL A 87 -1.55 -5.63 -9.35
C VAL A 87 -0.25 -6.10 -10.00
N SER A 88 0.65 -5.17 -10.32
CA SER A 88 1.93 -5.49 -10.92
C SER A 88 2.94 -5.83 -9.84
N LEU A 89 3.51 -7.03 -9.92
CA LEU A 89 4.67 -7.43 -9.13
C LEU A 89 5.71 -7.97 -10.10
N MET A 90 6.60 -7.11 -10.59
CA MET A 90 7.71 -7.53 -11.45
C MET A 90 8.53 -8.64 -10.76
N ARG A 91 8.73 -9.77 -11.46
CA ARG A 91 9.40 -10.97 -10.90
C ARG A 91 10.76 -10.63 -10.27
N ASN A 92 11.58 -9.87 -10.99
CA ASN A 92 12.92 -9.48 -10.56
C ASN A 92 12.92 -8.06 -9.97
N GLY A 93 12.24 -7.86 -8.84
CA GLY A 93 12.30 -6.57 -8.13
C GLY A 93 11.14 -6.27 -7.18
N CYS A 94 10.01 -6.99 -7.29
CA CYS A 94 8.84 -6.75 -6.44
C CYS A 94 8.47 -7.91 -5.51
N LEU A 95 9.15 -9.06 -5.61
CA LEU A 95 8.84 -10.25 -4.82
C LEU A 95 9.51 -10.23 -3.44
N TYR A 96 9.20 -9.18 -2.67
CA TYR A 96 9.55 -9.02 -1.26
C TYR A 96 8.28 -8.91 -0.42
N THR A 97 8.32 -9.36 0.83
CA THR A 97 7.15 -9.34 1.73
C THR A 97 6.56 -7.94 1.85
N SER A 98 7.42 -6.95 2.11
CA SER A 98 7.04 -5.54 2.20
C SER A 98 6.39 -5.02 0.92
N THR A 99 6.95 -5.33 -0.25
CA THR A 99 6.42 -4.85 -1.53
C THR A 99 5.06 -5.45 -1.84
N VAL A 100 4.88 -6.78 -1.67
CA VAL A 100 3.57 -7.41 -1.89
C VAL A 100 2.53 -6.83 -0.91
N GLN A 101 2.89 -6.65 0.36
CA GLN A 101 2.01 -6.03 1.35
C GLN A 101 1.68 -4.57 1.01
N HIS A 102 2.64 -3.79 0.52
CA HIS A 102 2.46 -2.41 0.07
C HIS A 102 1.43 -2.31 -1.05
N GLU A 103 1.60 -3.11 -2.11
CA GLU A 103 0.67 -3.11 -3.25
C GLU A 103 -0.73 -3.60 -2.88
N VAL A 104 -0.81 -4.50 -1.90
CA VAL A 104 -2.06 -4.97 -1.33
C VAL A 104 -2.72 -3.87 -0.49
N LEU A 105 -1.98 -3.10 0.31
CA LEU A 105 -2.52 -1.96 1.04
C LEU A 105 -3.07 -0.89 0.09
N HIS A 106 -2.41 -0.64 -1.03
CA HIS A 106 -2.99 0.16 -2.11
C HIS A 106 -4.33 -0.41 -2.58
N ALA A 107 -4.40 -1.70 -2.92
CA ALA A 107 -5.64 -2.35 -3.32
C ALA A 107 -6.74 -2.31 -2.24
N LEU A 108 -6.36 -2.22 -0.97
CA LEU A 108 -7.27 -2.05 0.17
C LEU A 108 -7.70 -0.59 0.40
N GLY A 109 -7.09 0.37 -0.29
CA GLY A 109 -7.48 1.78 -0.31
C GLY A 109 -6.56 2.72 0.48
N PHE A 110 -5.34 2.29 0.80
CA PHE A 110 -4.38 3.11 1.54
C PHE A 110 -3.42 3.84 0.59
N HIS A 111 -3.23 5.14 0.84
CA HIS A 111 -2.22 5.95 0.18
C HIS A 111 -0.85 5.78 0.86
N HIS A 112 0.19 6.31 0.22
CA HIS A 112 1.49 6.45 0.85
C HIS A 112 1.45 7.33 2.11
N GLU A 113 2.33 7.06 3.06
CA GLU A 113 2.36 7.78 4.33
C GLU A 113 2.76 9.24 4.14
N GLN A 114 3.74 9.52 3.28
CA GLN A 114 4.24 10.88 3.04
C GLN A 114 3.25 11.78 2.30
N VAL A 115 2.12 11.26 1.80
CA VAL A 115 1.07 12.09 1.17
C VAL A 115 -0.07 12.43 2.11
N ARG A 116 -0.01 12.02 3.38
CA ARG A 116 -1.02 12.37 4.38
C ARG A 116 -1.26 13.88 4.47
N SER A 117 -2.50 14.23 4.82
CA SER A 117 -2.92 15.63 4.98
C SER A 117 -2.13 16.39 6.07
N ASP A 118 -1.64 15.67 7.09
CA ASP A 118 -0.85 16.20 8.22
C ASP A 118 0.66 16.01 8.07
N ARG A 119 1.15 15.50 6.92
CA ARG A 119 2.56 15.12 6.74
C ARG A 119 3.53 16.27 6.97
N ASP A 120 3.14 17.52 6.69
CA ASP A 120 4.00 18.69 6.89
C ASP A 120 4.29 18.97 8.37
N ARG A 121 3.62 18.31 9.33
CA ARG A 121 4.01 18.34 10.75
C ARG A 121 5.22 17.46 11.06
N TYR A 122 5.51 16.48 10.19
CA TYR A 122 6.45 15.40 10.44
C TYR A 122 7.63 15.40 9.47
N VAL A 123 7.40 15.78 8.21
CA VAL A 123 8.43 15.76 7.16
C VAL A 123 8.47 17.06 6.36
N ASN A 124 9.66 17.37 5.86
CA ASN A 124 9.90 18.33 4.79
C ASN A 124 10.09 17.58 3.48
N ILE A 125 9.47 18.08 2.40
CA ILE A 125 9.70 17.58 1.04
C ILE A 125 10.67 18.53 0.35
N LEU A 126 11.84 18.03 -0.01
CA LEU A 126 12.90 18.79 -0.68
C LEU A 126 12.71 18.68 -2.20
N THR A 127 11.77 19.46 -2.74
CA THR A 127 11.37 19.41 -4.14
C THR A 127 12.51 19.66 -5.12
N GLN A 128 13.51 20.44 -4.71
CA GLN A 128 14.73 20.69 -5.49
C GLN A 128 15.53 19.42 -5.80
N ASN A 129 15.41 18.35 -4.99
CA ASN A 129 16.11 17.08 -5.17
C ASN A 129 15.29 16.03 -5.95
N ILE A 130 14.03 16.32 -6.27
CA ILE A 130 13.13 15.37 -6.94
C ILE A 130 13.40 15.37 -8.46
N GLN A 131 13.41 14.18 -9.05
CA GLN A 131 13.45 13.97 -10.50
C GLN A 131 12.34 14.75 -11.22
N SER A 132 12.67 15.31 -12.40
CA SER A 132 11.68 16.01 -13.23
C SER A 132 10.47 15.10 -13.53
N GLY A 133 9.26 15.66 -13.46
CA GLY A 133 8.01 14.92 -13.65
C GLY A 133 7.56 14.02 -12.48
N ARG A 134 8.35 13.88 -11.40
CA ARG A 134 8.01 12.99 -10.26
C ARG A 134 7.43 13.70 -9.04
N ALA A 135 7.35 15.04 -9.04
CA ALA A 135 6.84 15.83 -7.91
C ALA A 135 5.40 15.49 -7.49
N SER A 136 4.57 15.02 -8.42
CA SER A 136 3.17 14.63 -8.15
C SER A 136 3.05 13.49 -7.12
N ASN A 137 4.05 12.59 -7.02
CA ASN A 137 4.09 11.50 -6.03
C ASN A 137 4.22 11.99 -4.58
N PHE A 138 4.58 13.26 -4.39
CA PHE A 138 4.74 13.90 -3.09
C PHE A 138 3.63 14.91 -2.82
N ARG A 139 2.61 15.02 -3.68
CA ARG A 139 1.49 15.92 -3.43
C ARG A 139 0.65 15.36 -2.28
N LYS A 140 0.38 16.20 -1.27
CA LYS A 140 -0.56 15.83 -0.20
C LYS A 140 -1.90 15.47 -0.82
N VAL A 141 -2.53 14.44 -0.28
CA VAL A 141 -3.92 14.10 -0.57
C VAL A 141 -4.74 14.37 0.68
N ARG A 142 -6.03 14.64 0.48
CA ARG A 142 -6.97 14.74 1.62
C ARG A 142 -7.20 13.34 2.20
N THR A 143 -6.24 12.85 2.95
CA THR A 143 -6.42 11.72 3.86
C THR A 143 -7.14 12.22 5.12
N ASN A 144 -7.93 11.39 5.79
CA ASN A 144 -7.90 11.43 7.26
C ASN A 144 -6.89 10.41 7.75
N ASN A 145 -6.65 10.29 9.04
CA ASN A 145 -5.54 9.50 9.57
C ASN A 145 -5.99 8.30 10.45
N LEU A 146 -7.30 8.01 10.47
CA LEU A 146 -8.01 6.94 11.22
C LEU A 146 -7.65 7.01 12.71
N GLY A 147 -7.37 8.22 13.22
CA GLY A 147 -6.86 8.43 14.57
C GLY A 147 -5.57 7.65 14.84
N THR A 148 -4.72 7.47 13.84
CA THR A 148 -3.38 6.91 13.99
C THR A 148 -2.33 7.99 13.74
N PRO A 149 -1.22 7.98 14.49
CA PRO A 149 -0.13 8.91 14.28
C PRO A 149 0.52 8.71 12.90
N TYR A 150 1.37 9.67 12.53
CA TYR A 150 2.26 9.52 11.38
C TYR A 150 3.30 8.45 11.67
N ASP A 151 3.55 7.57 10.72
CA ASP A 151 4.39 6.39 10.93
C ASP A 151 5.56 6.28 9.95
N PHE A 152 6.76 6.62 10.42
CA PHE A 152 8.00 6.45 9.66
C PHE A 152 8.37 4.98 9.37
N GLN A 153 7.80 4.03 10.12
CA GLN A 153 8.00 2.59 9.94
C GLN A 153 6.90 1.93 9.08
N SER A 154 5.91 2.70 8.63
CA SER A 154 4.87 2.17 7.74
C SER A 154 5.49 1.63 6.46
N VAL A 155 5.00 0.47 6.00
CA VAL A 155 5.37 -0.07 4.69
C VAL A 155 4.94 0.85 3.55
N MET A 156 4.00 1.76 3.81
CA MET A 156 3.51 2.76 2.87
C MET A 156 4.36 4.03 2.82
N HIS A 157 5.39 4.16 3.65
CA HIS A 157 6.24 5.34 3.66
C HIS A 157 7.38 5.22 2.64
N TYR A 158 7.54 6.22 1.78
CA TYR A 158 8.69 6.30 0.88
C TYR A 158 10.02 6.39 1.63
N SER A 159 11.09 5.87 1.02
CA SER A 159 12.44 6.07 1.53
C SER A 159 12.85 7.55 1.44
N LYS A 160 13.85 7.90 2.23
CA LYS A 160 14.48 9.24 2.27
C LYS A 160 14.92 9.74 0.88
N TYR A 161 15.27 8.84 -0.03
CA TYR A 161 15.86 9.12 -1.34
C TYR A 161 14.93 8.80 -2.51
N ALA A 162 13.64 8.53 -2.24
CA ALA A 162 12.68 8.19 -3.28
C ALA A 162 12.67 9.27 -4.38
N PHE A 163 12.81 8.85 -5.64
CA PHE A 163 12.85 9.74 -6.81
C PHE A 163 13.90 10.87 -6.73
N SER A 164 15.03 10.64 -6.05
CA SER A 164 16.14 11.59 -6.03
C SER A 164 16.81 11.68 -7.40
N LYS A 165 17.16 12.90 -7.83
CA LYS A 165 17.93 13.15 -9.08
C LYS A 165 19.42 13.32 -8.87
N ASN A 166 19.86 13.51 -7.63
CA ASN A 166 21.21 13.93 -7.27
C ASN A 166 21.78 13.14 -6.07
N GLY A 167 21.16 12.02 -5.71
CA GLY A 167 21.54 11.21 -4.54
C GLY A 167 21.20 11.86 -3.19
N GLN A 168 20.67 13.10 -3.19
CA GLN A 168 20.30 13.80 -1.96
C GLN A 168 18.88 13.43 -1.50
N PRO A 169 18.56 13.57 -0.20
CA PRO A 169 17.23 13.29 0.33
C PRO A 169 16.13 14.10 -0.37
N THR A 170 15.01 13.45 -0.68
CA THR A 170 13.77 14.11 -1.14
C THR A 170 12.77 14.29 0.00
N ILE A 171 12.90 13.51 1.07
CA ILE A 171 12.07 13.59 2.29
C ILE A 171 13.00 13.66 3.49
N VAL A 172 12.77 14.60 4.41
CA VAL A 172 13.54 14.71 5.66
C VAL A 172 12.59 14.83 6.84
N ALA A 173 12.80 14.05 7.90
CA ALA A 173 12.00 14.14 9.11
C ALA A 173 12.34 15.44 9.87
N LYS A 174 11.31 16.15 10.33
CA LYS A 174 11.46 17.43 11.05
C LYS A 174 12.09 17.27 12.43
N SER A 175 11.76 16.19 13.12
CA SER A 175 12.28 15.90 14.47
C SER A 175 13.74 15.48 14.46
N ASN A 176 14.19 14.81 13.39
CA ASN A 176 15.57 14.34 13.25
C ASN A 176 15.90 14.16 11.76
N PRO A 177 16.67 15.07 11.14
CA PRO A 177 17.06 14.96 9.73
C PRO A 177 17.84 13.70 9.37
N ASN A 178 18.46 13.03 10.35
CA ASN A 178 19.23 11.79 10.18
C ASN A 178 18.39 10.53 10.39
N LEU A 179 17.10 10.66 10.76
CA LEU A 179 16.20 9.52 10.88
C LEU A 179 16.15 8.73 9.57
N ASN A 180 16.38 7.43 9.67
CA ASN A 180 16.33 6.51 8.55
C ASN A 180 14.95 5.83 8.53
N PHE A 181 14.23 5.94 7.41
CA PHE A 181 12.85 5.46 7.25
C PHE A 181 12.59 4.97 5.83
N GLY A 182 11.42 4.36 5.62
CA GLY A 182 11.06 3.73 4.34
C GLY A 182 11.92 2.50 4.02
N ARG A 183 12.28 1.75 5.07
CA ARG A 183 13.01 0.46 5.01
C ARG A 183 12.21 -0.69 5.63
N ALA A 184 10.90 -0.53 5.75
CA ALA A 184 10.03 -1.53 6.34
C ALA A 184 10.12 -2.86 5.57
N THR A 185 10.24 -3.96 6.29
CA THR A 185 10.28 -5.33 5.74
C THR A 185 8.92 -6.03 5.85
N THR A 186 8.00 -5.48 6.64
CA THR A 186 6.63 -5.97 6.86
C THR A 186 5.70 -4.82 7.27
N LEU A 187 4.40 -5.10 7.38
CA LEU A 187 3.40 -4.19 7.94
C LEU A 187 3.80 -3.69 9.34
N SER A 188 3.69 -2.39 9.57
CA SER A 188 3.77 -1.80 10.91
C SER A 188 2.50 -2.10 11.73
N ALA A 189 2.57 -1.88 13.04
CA ALA A 189 1.40 -1.93 13.91
C ALA A 189 0.33 -0.90 13.47
N ASN A 190 0.73 0.27 12.97
CA ASN A 190 -0.22 1.27 12.47
C ASN A 190 -0.86 0.86 11.15
N ASP A 191 -0.12 0.21 10.24
CA ASP A 191 -0.69 -0.32 9.00
C ASP A 191 -1.81 -1.32 9.32
N ILE A 192 -1.55 -2.26 10.24
CA ILE A 192 -2.53 -3.24 10.72
C ILE A 192 -3.73 -2.54 11.38
N ALA A 193 -3.48 -1.60 12.29
CA ALA A 193 -4.53 -0.87 12.99
C ALA A 193 -5.42 -0.08 12.03
N ARG A 194 -4.86 0.48 10.94
CA ARG A 194 -5.62 1.19 9.91
C ARG A 194 -6.47 0.25 9.06
N VAL A 195 -5.94 -0.91 8.67
CA VAL A 195 -6.73 -1.95 8.00
C VAL A 195 -7.92 -2.33 8.89
N ASN A 196 -7.67 -2.59 10.16
CA ASN A 196 -8.72 -2.99 11.11
C ASN A 196 -9.77 -1.91 11.32
N LYS A 197 -9.36 -0.66 11.55
CA LYS A 197 -10.30 0.47 11.66
C LYS A 197 -11.11 0.71 10.39
N LEU A 198 -10.57 0.38 9.23
CA LEU A 198 -11.28 0.57 7.96
C LEU A 198 -12.28 -0.56 7.69
N TYR A 199 -12.00 -1.79 8.12
CA TYR A 199 -12.70 -2.99 7.65
C TYR A 199 -13.34 -3.88 8.73
N CYS A 200 -12.91 -3.86 10.01
CA CYS A 200 -13.19 -4.96 10.94
C CYS A 200 -14.33 -4.78 11.96
#